data_AF-A0A0D8XML5-F1
#
_entry.id   AF-A0A0D8XML5-F1
#
_cell.length_a   1.000
_cell.length_b   1.000
_cell.length_c   1.000
_cell.angle_alpha   90.00
_cell.angle_beta   90.00
_cell.angle_gamma   90.00
#
_symmetry.space_group_name_H-M   'P 1'
#
loop_
_entity.id
_entity.type
_entity.pdbx_description
1 polymer ?
#
loop_
_entity_poly.entity_id
_entity_poly.type
_entity_poly.pdbx_seq_one_letter_code
_entity_poly.pdbx_strand_id
1 'polypeptide(L)'
;MNSLLDDIDNKFTLRCYSSVGRLGGAQEVSIGYGCETDGIIAHEVSHSLGLWHEHSRPERDSYVTVNVQNAVPGTEGQFRKLSSGESVSLGVPYDYGSVMHYSSTTFAKTAGVKTIVPHQPQYEHTIGNRVDASFLDIKLLNLMYCPRICRNSLPCQHGGYPNPNACNRCICPTGLSGIYCEQVQSASESFFKKLLPATKFYFALK
;
A
#
# COMPACT_ATOMS: atom_id res chain seq x y z
N MET A 1 12.46 46.41 10.15
CA MET A 1 12.96 46.03 8.82
C MET A 1 13.90 44.84 9.01
N ASN A 2 13.34 43.64 8.92
CA ASN A 2 13.99 42.34 8.71
C ASN A 2 12.87 41.29 8.75
N SER A 3 11.98 41.38 7.76
CA SER A 3 10.83 40.48 7.55
C SER A 3 11.06 39.59 6.33
N LEU A 4 12.29 39.15 6.11
CA LEU A 4 12.69 38.42 4.90
C LEU A 4 13.58 37.20 5.19
N LEU A 5 13.91 36.90 6.46
CA LEU A 5 14.71 35.73 6.83
C LEU A 5 13.91 34.61 7.53
N ASP A 6 12.73 34.92 8.09
CA ASP A 6 11.84 33.89 8.68
C ASP A 6 10.96 33.16 7.65
N ASP A 7 10.92 33.64 6.40
CA ASP A 7 10.14 33.02 5.30
C ASP A 7 10.92 31.96 4.51
N ILE A 8 12.24 31.82 4.72
CA ILE A 8 13.08 30.88 3.97
C ILE A 8 13.25 29.53 4.72
N ASP A 9 13.18 29.53 6.05
CA ASP A 9 13.29 28.30 6.87
C ASP A 9 11.95 27.59 7.11
N ASN A 10 10.82 28.14 6.64
CA ASN A 10 9.48 27.67 7.01
C ASN A 10 8.67 27.05 5.84
N LYS A 11 9.33 26.71 4.73
CA LYS A 11 8.68 26.09 3.56
C LYS A 11 8.91 24.59 3.38
N PHE A 12 9.73 23.96 4.22
CA PHE A 12 9.95 22.52 4.20
C PHE A 12 9.36 21.88 5.45
N THR A 13 8.07 21.57 5.40
CA THR A 13 7.44 20.68 6.39
C THR A 13 8.12 19.30 6.32
N LEU A 14 8.46 18.69 7.46
CA LEU A 14 9.00 17.32 7.52
C LEU A 14 7.90 16.24 7.49
N ARG A 15 6.66 16.61 7.18
CA ARG A 15 5.48 15.77 7.36
C ARG A 15 4.95 15.34 6.00
N CYS A 16 4.57 14.07 5.90
CA CYS A 16 3.78 13.54 4.80
C CYS A 16 2.36 13.32 5.31
N TYR A 17 1.35 13.84 4.61
CA TYR A 17 -0.05 13.58 4.95
C TYR A 17 -1.00 13.87 3.78
N SER A 18 -2.14 13.18 3.79
CA SER A 18 -3.31 13.53 3.01
C SER A 18 -4.60 13.19 3.75
N SER A 19 -5.68 13.89 3.39
CA SER A 19 -7.03 13.51 3.82
C SER A 19 -7.55 12.33 3.00
N VAL A 20 -8.36 11.47 3.62
CA VAL A 20 -8.91 10.31 2.92
C VAL A 20 -10.10 10.69 2.05
N GLY A 21 -9.96 10.45 0.74
CA GLY A 21 -11.00 10.71 -0.25
C GLY A 21 -11.21 12.18 -0.58
N ARG A 22 -12.29 12.46 -1.32
CA ARG A 22 -12.62 13.80 -1.83
C ARG A 22 -13.31 14.63 -0.75
N LEU A 23 -12.66 15.69 -0.28
CA LEU A 23 -13.26 16.69 0.61
C LEU A 23 -14.11 17.74 -0.12
N GLY A 24 -13.84 17.96 -1.41
CA GLY A 24 -14.44 19.03 -2.21
C GLY A 24 -13.53 20.28 -2.27
N GLY A 25 -13.60 21.02 -3.38
CA GLY A 25 -12.67 22.12 -3.64
C GLY A 25 -11.23 21.65 -3.86
N ALA A 26 -10.27 22.56 -3.63
CA ALA A 26 -8.84 22.21 -3.61
C ALA A 26 -8.50 21.49 -2.29
N GLN A 27 -7.72 20.41 -2.37
CA GLN A 27 -7.31 19.59 -1.24
C GLN A 27 -5.79 19.42 -1.25
N GLU A 28 -5.17 19.55 -0.08
CA GLU A 28 -3.74 19.41 0.07
C GLU A 28 -3.31 17.93 0.14
N VAL A 29 -2.21 17.62 -0.56
CA VAL A 29 -1.40 16.42 -0.36
C VAL A 29 -0.01 16.93 -0.01
N SER A 30 0.43 16.72 1.22
CA SER A 30 1.70 17.26 1.71
C SER A 30 2.82 16.25 1.47
N ILE A 31 3.78 16.62 0.62
CA ILE A 31 5.03 15.87 0.39
C ILE A 31 6.17 16.73 0.93
N GLY A 32 6.47 16.53 2.20
CA GLY A 32 7.53 17.22 2.90
C GLY A 32 8.93 16.70 2.56
N TYR A 33 9.94 17.32 3.17
CA TYR A 33 11.33 16.85 3.07
C TYR A 33 11.47 15.44 3.64
N GLY A 34 12.01 14.51 2.85
CA GLY A 34 12.13 13.09 3.18
C GLY A 34 10.94 12.22 2.76
N CYS A 35 9.90 12.82 2.17
CA CYS A 35 8.70 12.12 1.67
C CYS A 35 8.74 11.87 0.15
N GLU A 36 9.81 12.26 -0.55
CA GLU A 36 9.85 12.35 -2.01
C GLU A 36 10.07 11.02 -2.73
N THR A 37 10.04 9.89 -2.01
CA THR A 37 10.15 8.55 -2.60
C THR A 37 8.82 8.12 -3.22
N ASP A 38 8.88 7.37 -4.33
CA ASP A 38 7.69 6.87 -5.06
C ASP A 38 6.65 6.21 -4.15
N GLY A 39 7.06 5.32 -3.23
CA GLY A 39 6.13 4.65 -2.33
C GLY A 39 5.47 5.57 -1.29
N ILE A 40 6.16 6.60 -0.79
CA ILE A 40 5.54 7.58 0.12
C ILE A 40 4.56 8.47 -0.65
N ILE A 41 4.94 8.94 -1.84
CA ILE A 41 4.04 9.71 -2.69
C ILE A 41 2.81 8.86 -3.04
N ALA A 42 2.99 7.59 -3.41
CA ALA A 42 1.90 6.66 -3.67
C ALA A 42 1.00 6.44 -2.44
N HIS A 43 1.56 6.42 -1.23
CA HIS A 43 0.79 6.33 0.02
C HIS A 43 -0.13 7.54 0.21
N GLU A 44 0.42 8.75 0.12
CA GLU A 44 -0.35 9.98 0.35
C GLU A 44 -1.37 10.25 -0.76
N VAL A 45 -1.02 9.93 -2.02
CA VAL A 45 -1.97 10.00 -3.13
C VAL A 45 -3.08 8.96 -2.98
N SER A 46 -2.76 7.74 -2.55
CA SER A 46 -3.74 6.69 -2.27
C SER A 46 -4.75 7.12 -1.20
N HIS A 47 -4.30 7.82 -0.15
CA HIS A 47 -5.22 8.46 0.81
C HIS A 47 -6.18 9.42 0.11
N SER A 48 -5.68 10.35 -0.72
CA SER A 48 -6.54 11.30 -1.44
C SER A 48 -7.56 10.61 -2.36
N LEU A 49 -7.23 9.41 -2.86
CA LEU A 49 -8.09 8.55 -3.66
C LEU A 49 -9.03 7.65 -2.83
N GLY A 50 -9.05 7.82 -1.51
CA GLY A 50 -10.01 7.16 -0.62
C GLY A 50 -9.53 5.86 0.03
N LEU A 51 -8.24 5.50 -0.12
CA LEU A 51 -7.71 4.34 0.60
C LEU A 51 -7.36 4.72 2.04
N TRP A 52 -7.86 3.92 2.98
CA TRP A 52 -7.42 3.93 4.37
C TRP A 52 -6.21 3.01 4.56
N HIS A 53 -5.58 3.07 5.73
CA HIS A 53 -4.55 2.09 6.07
C HIS A 53 -5.08 0.66 6.07
N GLU A 54 -4.29 -0.26 5.54
CA GLU A 54 -4.69 -1.67 5.38
C GLU A 54 -4.94 -2.35 6.75
N HIS A 55 -4.18 -1.97 7.78
CA HIS A 55 -4.41 -2.43 9.17
C HIS A 55 -5.65 -1.81 9.82
N SER A 56 -6.39 -0.94 9.14
CA SER A 56 -7.65 -0.40 9.67
C SER A 56 -8.87 -1.18 9.16
N ARG A 57 -8.68 -2.18 8.28
CA ARG A 57 -9.79 -3.00 7.75
C ARG A 57 -10.60 -3.70 8.85
N PRO A 58 -11.93 -3.84 8.69
CA PRO A 58 -12.80 -4.47 9.69
C PRO A 58 -12.35 -5.89 10.10
N GLU A 59 -11.86 -6.66 9.13
CA GLU A 59 -11.45 -8.06 9.24
C GLU A 59 -9.96 -8.27 9.56
N ARG A 60 -9.19 -7.20 9.81
CA ARG A 60 -7.73 -7.29 10.00
C ARG A 60 -7.30 -8.30 11.05
N ASP A 61 -8.11 -8.53 12.08
CA ASP A 61 -7.73 -9.33 13.24
C ASP A 61 -7.67 -10.83 12.89
N SER A 62 -8.08 -11.21 11.68
CA SER A 62 -7.82 -12.54 11.09
C SER A 62 -6.40 -12.66 10.51
N TYR A 63 -5.72 -11.53 10.27
CA TYR A 63 -4.45 -11.44 9.53
C TYR A 63 -3.29 -10.94 10.38
N VAL A 64 -3.55 -10.01 11.30
CA VAL A 64 -2.56 -9.38 12.17
C VAL A 64 -3.07 -9.26 13.60
N THR A 65 -2.16 -9.35 14.56
CA THR A 65 -2.37 -8.95 15.94
C THR A 65 -1.86 -7.52 16.14
N VAL A 66 -2.68 -6.65 16.73
CA VAL A 66 -2.28 -5.30 17.12
C VAL A 66 -2.06 -5.22 18.63
N ASN A 67 -0.81 -4.95 19.01
CA ASN A 67 -0.36 -4.79 20.39
C ASN A 67 -0.38 -3.31 20.81
N VAL A 68 -1.57 -2.75 21.05
CA VAL A 68 -1.74 -1.32 21.39
C VAL A 68 -0.96 -0.93 22.66
N GLN A 69 -0.76 -1.85 23.60
CA GLN A 69 0.08 -1.67 24.80
C GLN A 69 1.57 -1.40 24.50
N ASN A 70 2.02 -1.72 23.27
CA ASN A 70 3.37 -1.44 22.79
C ASN A 70 3.45 -0.07 22.09
N ALA A 71 2.34 0.60 21.86
CA ALA A 71 2.31 1.91 21.23
C ALA A 71 2.67 3.03 22.23
N VAL A 72 3.12 4.17 21.70
CA VAL A 72 3.32 5.39 22.48
C VAL A 72 1.96 5.83 23.07
N PRO A 73 1.87 6.12 24.39
CA PRO A 73 0.62 6.58 24.99
C PRO A 73 0.04 7.80 24.26
N GLY A 74 -1.26 7.78 23.97
CA GLY A 74 -1.97 8.83 23.21
C GLY A 74 -2.03 8.59 21.69
N THR A 75 -1.42 7.50 21.19
CA THR A 75 -1.47 7.11 19.77
C THR A 75 -2.38 5.92 19.49
N GLU A 76 -3.10 5.42 20.50
CA GLU A 76 -3.93 4.21 20.41
C GLU A 76 -5.00 4.32 19.30
N GLY A 77 -5.51 5.53 19.07
CA GLY A 77 -6.47 5.83 18.01
C GLY A 77 -5.95 5.56 16.59
N GLN A 78 -4.63 5.54 16.38
CA GLN A 78 -3.99 5.21 15.09
C GLN A 78 -4.18 3.75 14.68
N PHE A 79 -4.65 2.91 15.61
CA PHE A 79 -4.92 1.50 15.40
C PHE A 79 -6.42 1.18 15.38
N ARG A 80 -7.29 2.18 15.24
CA ARG A 80 -8.74 1.99 15.17
C ARG A 80 -9.11 1.14 13.93
N LYS A 81 -10.04 0.19 14.10
CA LYS A 81 -10.71 -0.46 12.97
C LYS A 81 -11.79 0.45 12.39
N LEU A 82 -11.88 0.45 11.08
CA LEU A 82 -13.05 0.92 10.35
C LEU A 82 -14.20 -0.04 10.60
N SER A 83 -15.41 0.50 10.63
CA SER A 83 -16.63 -0.29 10.52
C SER A 83 -16.85 -0.74 9.08
N SER A 84 -17.69 -1.77 8.88
CA SER A 84 -18.04 -2.25 7.54
C SER A 84 -18.76 -1.21 6.67
N GLY A 85 -19.28 -0.12 7.26
CA GLY A 85 -19.86 0.99 6.50
C GLY A 85 -18.84 2.05 6.07
N GLU A 86 -17.66 2.08 6.71
CA GLU A 86 -16.57 3.01 6.39
C GLU A 86 -15.56 2.41 5.39
N SER A 87 -15.56 1.08 5.22
CA SER A 87 -14.57 0.36 4.42
C SER A 87 -15.25 -0.59 3.43
N VAL A 88 -14.88 -0.52 2.15
CA VAL A 88 -15.30 -1.46 1.12
C VAL A 88 -14.08 -2.15 0.50
N SER A 89 -14.05 -3.49 0.51
CA SER A 89 -12.94 -4.25 -0.04
C SER A 89 -13.11 -4.60 -1.52
N LEU A 90 -14.34 -4.53 -2.05
CA LEU A 90 -14.70 -4.96 -3.41
C LEU A 90 -14.20 -6.39 -3.77
N GLY A 91 -14.11 -7.27 -2.77
CA GLY A 91 -13.60 -8.63 -2.93
C GLY A 91 -12.07 -8.72 -3.09
N VAL A 92 -11.34 -7.62 -2.90
CA VAL A 92 -9.87 -7.61 -2.84
C VAL A 92 -9.44 -8.17 -1.46
N PRO A 93 -8.55 -9.19 -1.42
CA PRO A 93 -8.10 -9.79 -0.18
C PRO A 93 -7.25 -8.81 0.65
N TYR A 94 -6.97 -9.18 1.90
CA TYR A 94 -6.05 -8.42 2.76
C TYR A 94 -4.63 -8.47 2.18
N ASP A 95 -3.98 -7.31 2.09
CA ASP A 95 -2.68 -7.18 1.46
C ASP A 95 -1.57 -6.75 2.44
N TYR A 96 -0.81 -7.72 2.93
CA TYR A 96 0.36 -7.43 3.76
C TYR A 96 1.39 -6.53 3.06
N GLY A 97 1.48 -6.56 1.72
CA GLY A 97 2.43 -5.77 0.94
C GLY A 97 1.90 -4.40 0.49
N SER A 98 0.68 -4.05 0.89
CA SER A 98 0.06 -2.77 0.55
C SER A 98 0.96 -1.62 1.00
N VAL A 99 1.09 -0.61 0.14
CA VAL A 99 1.77 0.65 0.51
C VAL A 99 1.03 1.36 1.63
N MET A 100 -0.27 1.06 1.82
CA MET A 100 -1.12 1.56 2.88
C MET A 100 -0.98 0.79 4.20
N HIS A 101 -0.19 -0.29 4.25
CA HIS A 101 0.03 -1.02 5.48
C HIS A 101 1.10 -0.34 6.35
N TYR A 102 0.87 -0.27 7.67
CA TYR A 102 1.87 0.15 8.65
C TYR A 102 2.98 -0.89 8.80
N SER A 103 4.17 -0.43 9.20
CA SER A 103 5.27 -1.33 9.56
C SER A 103 5.00 -2.00 10.92
N SER A 104 5.73 -3.06 11.23
CA SER A 104 5.60 -3.77 12.50
C SER A 104 5.90 -2.91 13.74
N THR A 105 6.70 -1.85 13.59
CA THR A 105 7.15 -0.96 14.69
C THR A 105 6.52 0.43 14.63
N THR A 106 5.54 0.67 13.75
CA THR A 106 4.89 1.99 13.63
C THR A 106 4.24 2.37 14.97
N PHE A 107 4.53 3.59 15.46
CA PHE A 107 4.16 4.10 16.80
C PHE A 107 4.67 3.29 18.00
N ALA A 108 5.68 2.43 17.85
CA ALA A 108 6.23 1.69 18.98
C ALA A 108 6.84 2.63 20.04
N LYS A 109 6.54 2.39 21.32
CA LYS A 109 7.07 3.17 22.46
C LYS A 109 8.56 2.97 22.71
N THR A 110 9.15 1.93 22.15
CA THR A 110 10.58 1.60 22.32
C THR A 110 11.07 0.89 21.07
N ALA A 111 12.31 1.18 20.66
CA ALA A 111 12.92 0.57 19.49
C ALA A 111 12.91 -0.96 19.56
N GLY A 112 12.57 -1.61 18.44
CA GLY A 112 12.52 -3.07 18.31
C GLY A 112 11.23 -3.73 18.84
N VAL A 113 10.35 -3.00 19.53
CA VAL A 113 9.06 -3.54 19.96
C VAL A 113 8.04 -3.43 18.83
N LYS A 114 7.30 -4.52 18.58
CA LYS A 114 6.28 -4.57 17.53
C LYS A 114 4.91 -4.15 18.04
N THR A 115 4.26 -3.23 17.34
CA THR A 115 2.86 -2.83 17.53
C THR A 115 1.93 -3.64 16.63
N ILE A 116 2.40 -4.10 15.47
CA ILE A 116 1.64 -4.96 14.55
C ILE A 116 2.44 -6.22 14.26
N VAL A 117 1.81 -7.38 14.42
CA VAL A 117 2.43 -8.70 14.20
C VAL A 117 1.55 -9.52 13.27
N PRO A 118 1.99 -9.84 12.04
CA PRO A 118 1.28 -10.77 11.17
C PRO A 118 1.14 -12.16 11.80
N HIS A 119 -0.01 -12.79 11.62
CA HIS A 119 -0.25 -14.18 12.06
C HIS A 119 0.61 -15.19 11.29
N GLN A 120 0.99 -14.83 10.08
CA GLN A 120 1.85 -15.60 9.20
C GLN A 120 3.26 -14.97 9.21
N PRO A 121 4.27 -15.60 9.84
CA PRO A 121 5.58 -15.00 10.07
C PRO A 121 6.32 -14.56 8.80
N GLN A 122 6.06 -15.22 7.67
CA GLN A 122 6.67 -14.87 6.38
C GLN A 122 6.32 -13.45 5.90
N TYR A 123 5.26 -12.84 6.43
CA TYR A 123 4.85 -11.47 6.08
C TYR A 123 5.41 -10.40 7.02
N GLU A 124 6.22 -10.77 8.01
CA GLU A 124 6.79 -9.82 8.96
C GLU A 124 7.60 -8.71 8.28
N HIS A 125 8.36 -9.06 7.24
CA HIS A 125 9.15 -8.12 6.46
C HIS A 125 8.43 -7.63 5.19
N THR A 126 7.16 -8.01 5.02
CA THR A 126 6.32 -7.55 3.90
C THR A 126 5.52 -6.31 4.29
N ILE A 127 5.03 -6.25 5.53
CA ILE A 127 4.28 -5.09 6.04
C ILE A 127 5.15 -3.85 6.16
N GLY A 128 4.55 -2.67 5.92
CA GLY A 128 5.28 -1.40 5.93
C GLY A 128 6.06 -1.14 4.65
N ASN A 129 5.71 -1.79 3.54
CA ASN A 129 6.26 -1.51 2.22
C ASN A 129 6.14 -0.02 1.87
N ARG A 130 7.26 0.59 1.44
CA ARG A 130 7.34 1.98 0.93
C ARG A 130 8.12 2.06 -0.39
N VAL A 131 8.20 0.95 -1.13
CA VAL A 131 8.85 0.92 -2.44
C VAL A 131 7.88 1.44 -3.50
N ASP A 132 6.69 0.83 -3.61
CA ASP A 132 5.67 1.18 -4.59
C ASP A 132 4.30 0.66 -4.13
N ALA A 133 3.22 1.17 -4.75
CA ALA A 133 1.88 0.64 -4.60
C ALA A 133 1.82 -0.83 -5.03
N SER A 134 1.13 -1.65 -4.25
CA SER A 134 0.99 -3.06 -4.57
C SER A 134 0.05 -3.26 -5.77
N PHE A 135 0.10 -4.46 -6.35
CA PHE A 135 -0.89 -4.87 -7.36
C PHE A 135 -2.33 -4.75 -6.84
N LEU A 136 -2.56 -5.04 -5.55
CA LEU A 136 -3.88 -5.01 -4.95
C LEU A 136 -4.35 -3.59 -4.60
N ASP A 137 -3.43 -2.69 -4.25
CA ASP A 137 -3.72 -1.25 -4.10
C ASP A 137 -4.30 -0.69 -5.42
N ILE A 138 -3.59 -0.94 -6.52
CA ILE A 138 -3.98 -0.47 -7.86
C ILE A 138 -5.26 -1.17 -8.32
N LYS A 139 -5.42 -2.47 -8.02
CA LYS A 139 -6.65 -3.22 -8.30
C LYS A 139 -7.85 -2.58 -7.61
N LEU A 140 -7.74 -2.29 -6.32
CA LEU A 140 -8.85 -1.71 -5.54
C LEU A 140 -9.25 -0.34 -6.11
N LEU A 141 -8.28 0.52 -6.42
CA LEU A 141 -8.53 1.82 -7.06
C LEU A 141 -9.24 1.67 -8.42
N ASN A 142 -8.78 0.75 -9.27
CA ASN A 142 -9.41 0.51 -10.57
C ASN A 142 -10.84 -0.04 -10.44
N LEU A 143 -11.10 -0.90 -9.45
CA LEU A 143 -12.46 -1.39 -9.18
C LEU A 143 -13.38 -0.28 -8.66
N MET A 144 -12.85 0.67 -7.88
CA MET A 144 -13.62 1.82 -7.39
C MET A 144 -13.94 2.83 -8.49
N TYR A 145 -12.95 3.21 -9.30
CA TYR A 145 -13.05 4.36 -10.22
C TYR A 145 -13.30 3.99 -11.68
N CYS A 146 -12.98 2.76 -12.09
CA CYS A 146 -13.10 2.32 -13.47
C CYS A 146 -14.09 1.16 -13.74
N PRO A 147 -15.12 0.87 -12.91
CA PRO A 147 -15.90 -0.37 -13.04
C PRO A 147 -16.75 -0.45 -14.32
N ARG A 148 -16.91 0.65 -15.06
CA ARG A 148 -17.80 0.73 -16.24
C ARG A 148 -17.09 1.21 -17.51
N ILE A 149 -15.77 1.24 -17.53
CA ILE A 149 -15.02 1.66 -18.73
C ILE A 149 -15.16 0.59 -19.82
N CYS A 150 -15.02 -0.68 -19.44
CA CYS A 150 -15.19 -1.80 -20.36
C CYS A 150 -16.61 -2.36 -20.29
N ARG A 151 -17.25 -2.54 -21.45
CA ARG A 151 -18.63 -3.06 -21.54
C ARG A 151 -18.74 -4.53 -21.17
N ASN A 152 -17.71 -5.31 -21.48
CA ASN A 152 -17.66 -6.74 -21.21
C ASN A 152 -16.66 -7.02 -20.09
N SER A 153 -17.04 -7.88 -19.16
CA SER A 153 -16.11 -8.42 -18.17
C SER A 153 -15.28 -9.54 -18.81
N LEU A 154 -13.96 -9.44 -18.69
CA LEU A 154 -13.05 -10.50 -19.13
C LEU A 154 -12.89 -11.54 -18.01
N PRO A 155 -12.79 -12.84 -18.33
CA PRO A 155 -12.55 -13.90 -17.36
C PRO A 155 -11.08 -13.93 -16.90
N CYS A 156 -10.65 -12.86 -16.22
CA CYS A 156 -9.29 -12.77 -15.69
C CYS A 156 -9.04 -13.83 -14.63
N GLN A 157 -7.91 -14.54 -14.75
CA GLN A 157 -7.51 -15.64 -13.89
C GLN A 157 -6.51 -15.19 -12.83
N HIS A 158 -6.28 -16.06 -11.83
CA HIS A 158 -5.22 -15.90 -10.82
C HIS A 158 -5.21 -14.55 -10.10
N GLY A 159 -6.38 -13.95 -9.89
CA GLY A 159 -6.49 -12.65 -9.21
C GLY A 159 -6.27 -11.42 -10.12
N GLY A 160 -6.05 -11.61 -11.42
CA GLY A 160 -6.08 -10.54 -12.42
C GLY A 160 -7.43 -9.82 -12.48
N TYR A 161 -7.46 -8.68 -13.17
CA TYR A 161 -8.68 -7.89 -13.37
C TYR A 161 -8.68 -7.18 -14.74
N PRO A 162 -9.84 -6.83 -15.31
CA PRO A 162 -9.92 -6.21 -16.63
C PRO A 162 -9.11 -4.90 -16.68
N ASN A 163 -8.34 -4.70 -17.74
CA ASN A 163 -7.57 -3.48 -17.91
C ASN A 163 -8.50 -2.35 -18.41
N PRO A 164 -8.74 -1.29 -17.62
CA PRO A 164 -9.61 -0.20 -18.03
C PRO A 164 -9.09 0.56 -19.26
N ASN A 165 -7.78 0.56 -19.50
CA ASN A 165 -7.16 1.21 -20.66
C ASN A 165 -7.07 0.29 -21.88
N ALA A 166 -7.38 -1.01 -21.73
CA ALA A 166 -7.32 -2.00 -22.81
C ALA A 166 -8.35 -3.12 -22.57
N CYS A 167 -9.60 -2.87 -22.95
CA CYS A 167 -10.75 -3.74 -22.65
C CYS A 167 -10.73 -5.15 -23.28
N ASN A 168 -9.66 -5.50 -23.99
CA ASN A 168 -9.44 -6.83 -24.56
C ASN A 168 -8.36 -7.63 -23.83
N ARG A 169 -7.85 -7.16 -22.67
CA ARG A 169 -6.87 -7.87 -21.84
C ARG A 169 -7.00 -7.55 -20.35
N CYS A 170 -6.47 -8.44 -19.52
CA CYS A 170 -6.38 -8.27 -18.09
C CYS A 170 -5.06 -7.58 -17.68
N ILE A 171 -5.09 -6.93 -16.52
CA ILE A 171 -3.87 -6.59 -15.76
C ILE A 171 -3.57 -7.78 -14.85
N CYS A 172 -2.32 -8.25 -14.92
CA CYS A 172 -1.90 -9.49 -14.28
C CYS A 172 -1.03 -9.21 -13.05
N PRO A 173 -1.18 -10.02 -11.97
CA PRO A 173 -0.23 -10.00 -10.88
C PRO A 173 1.21 -10.24 -11.37
N THR A 174 2.19 -9.74 -10.63
CA THR A 174 3.60 -9.93 -10.94
C THR A 174 3.94 -11.41 -11.14
N GLY A 175 4.67 -11.72 -12.22
CA GLY A 175 5.05 -13.09 -12.59
C GLY A 175 4.03 -13.81 -13.47
N LEU A 176 2.88 -13.19 -13.78
CA LEU A 176 1.88 -13.72 -14.71
C LEU A 176 1.75 -12.84 -15.97
N SER A 177 1.28 -13.45 -17.05
CA SER A 177 1.12 -12.84 -18.36
C SER A 177 0.00 -13.55 -19.16
N GLY A 178 -0.17 -13.16 -20.42
CA GLY A 178 -1.30 -13.61 -21.25
C GLY A 178 -2.44 -12.60 -21.26
N ILE A 179 -3.49 -12.90 -22.03
CA ILE A 179 -4.66 -12.02 -22.17
C ILE A 179 -5.51 -12.07 -20.89
N TYR A 180 -5.57 -13.24 -20.26
CA TYR A 180 -6.39 -13.53 -19.08
C TYR A 180 -5.55 -13.81 -17.84
N CYS A 181 -4.24 -13.56 -17.87
CA CYS A 181 -3.29 -13.92 -16.80
C CYS A 181 -3.16 -15.44 -16.60
N GLU A 182 -3.32 -16.17 -17.69
CA GLU A 182 -3.30 -17.64 -17.75
C GLU A 182 -1.88 -18.21 -17.91
N GLN A 183 -0.89 -17.37 -18.19
CA GLN A 183 0.48 -17.79 -18.48
C GLN A 183 1.43 -17.33 -17.39
N VAL A 184 2.42 -18.16 -17.04
CA VAL A 184 3.58 -17.71 -16.27
C VAL A 184 4.42 -16.81 -17.16
N GLN A 185 4.78 -15.62 -16.68
CA GLN A 185 5.64 -14.71 -17.42
C GLN A 185 6.98 -15.43 -17.70
N SER A 186 7.35 -15.54 -18.98
CA SER A 186 8.65 -16.07 -19.33
C SER A 186 9.73 -15.22 -18.69
N ALA A 187 10.67 -15.88 -18.00
CA ALA A 187 11.73 -15.18 -17.31
C ALA A 187 12.59 -14.44 -18.33
N SER A 188 12.44 -13.11 -18.42
CA SER A 188 13.39 -12.29 -19.14
C SER A 188 14.67 -12.19 -18.31
N GLU A 189 15.82 -12.00 -18.96
CA GLU A 189 17.09 -11.76 -18.26
C GLU A 189 17.01 -10.59 -17.25
N SER A 190 16.07 -9.65 -17.43
CA SER A 190 15.84 -8.54 -16.48
C SER A 190 15.12 -8.96 -15.20
N PHE A 191 14.29 -10.01 -15.24
CA PHE A 191 13.61 -10.57 -14.07
C PHE A 191 14.60 -11.27 -13.13
N PHE A 192 15.54 -12.05 -13.67
CA PHE A 192 16.62 -12.65 -12.88
C PHE A 192 17.54 -11.61 -12.24
N LYS A 193 17.83 -10.50 -12.93
CA LYS A 193 18.62 -9.39 -12.35
C LYS A 193 17.94 -8.75 -11.14
N LYS A 194 16.60 -8.68 -11.10
CA LYS A 194 15.83 -8.19 -9.95
C LYS A 194 15.71 -9.20 -8.80
N LEU A 195 15.83 -10.51 -9.07
CA LEU A 195 15.79 -11.58 -8.05
C LEU A 195 17.14 -11.84 -7.36
N LEU A 196 18.25 -11.33 -7.88
CA LEU A 196 19.59 -11.54 -7.35
C LEU A 196 19.92 -10.88 -5.98
N PRO A 197 19.16 -9.90 -5.43
CA PRO A 197 19.33 -9.51 -4.04
C PRO A 197 18.72 -10.52 -3.05
N ALA A 198 17.66 -11.25 -3.44
CA ALA A 198 16.91 -12.14 -2.55
C ALA A 198 17.41 -13.60 -2.58
N THR A 199 18.12 -14.01 -3.62
CA THR A 199 18.58 -15.41 -3.78
C THR A 199 19.98 -15.69 -3.23
N LYS A 200 20.76 -14.67 -2.84
CA LYS A 200 22.06 -14.88 -2.18
C LYS A 200 21.96 -15.54 -0.80
N PHE A 201 20.79 -15.52 -0.15
CA PHE A 201 20.61 -16.16 1.17
C PHE A 201 20.20 -17.64 1.11
N TYR A 202 19.74 -18.17 -0.04
CA TYR A 202 19.22 -19.54 -0.11
C TYR A 202 20.22 -20.60 -0.58
N PHE A 203 21.39 -20.22 -1.10
CA PHE A 203 22.41 -21.15 -1.57
C PHE A 203 23.63 -21.32 -0.63
N ALA A 204 23.59 -20.74 0.57
CA ALA A 204 24.64 -20.91 1.59
C ALA A 204 24.30 -21.95 2.68
N LEU A 205 23.28 -22.79 2.45
CA LEU A 205 22.93 -23.92 3.33
C LEU A 205 22.80 -25.20 2.50
N LYS A 206 23.92 -25.67 1.96
CA LYS A 206 24.22 -27.09 1.75
C LYS A 206 25.71 -27.32 1.99
#